data_AF-A0A6A3AIY5-F1
#
_entry.id   AF-A0A6A3AIY5-F1
#
_cell.length_a   1.000
_cell.length_b   1.000
_cell.length_c   1.000
_cell.angle_alpha   90.00
_cell.angle_beta   90.00
_cell.angle_gamma   90.00
#
_symmetry.space_group_name_H-M   'P 1'
#
loop_
_entity.id
_entity.type
_entity.pdbx_description
1 polymer ?
#
loop_
_entity_poly.entity_id
_entity_poly.type
_entity_poly.pdbx_seq_one_letter_code
_entity_poly.pdbx_strand_id
1 'polypeptide(L)'
;MKKHLVLMFVWAHLLPWGSAEKEMSAVGDPGMKRDGLRVAFEAWNFCNEVALEAPHMGSPRAADCFDVSNSTLIHKVSEVDNRLGIGKTFKGMSADVMYNPDLYAAQKELYLGSLCEVSETSNPWQFWMVMLKNGNFDTTTGLCPENGKNPIPPFTTKRFPCYGKGCMNQPTLNHQPTQLLPDGTMRGWFNGTYDLDADIGKDLNLSFYEVIWEKKLGSGSWVFNHKLKTTSKYPWLMLYLRADATKGFSGGYHYETRGMLNSLPESDFKVKFRLEVKKGGGPKSQFYLLDIGSCWKNNGKHCDGDVLTDVTRYSEIIINPDTPVLCSPTALGNCPPYHITPDDRKIYRNDTANFPYGAYHYYCAPGNAQHLEQPVSLCDPYSNPQAQEIVQLLPHPIWGQYGYPTEKGQGWVGDPRTWVLDTGGLASRLYFYQDPDTPPAKRIWTSIDMGTEIFISDKDEVAEWSLSDVDIILM
;
A
#
# COMPACT_ATOMS: atom_id res chain seq x y z
N MET A 1 -43.85 65.57 -38.40
CA MET A 1 -43.98 64.10 -38.46
C MET A 1 -42.78 63.51 -39.16
N LYS A 2 -41.91 62.82 -38.41
CA LYS A 2 -40.93 61.79 -38.79
C LYS A 2 -39.91 61.74 -37.65
N LYS A 3 -40.00 60.72 -36.80
CA LYS A 3 -38.92 60.34 -35.87
C LYS A 3 -38.65 58.86 -36.08
N HIS A 4 -37.39 58.58 -36.41
CA HIS A 4 -36.85 57.28 -36.72
C HIS A 4 -36.79 56.40 -35.47
N LEU A 5 -37.15 55.13 -35.66
CA LEU A 5 -37.03 54.02 -34.73
C LEU A 5 -35.55 53.58 -34.70
N VAL A 6 -34.91 53.65 -33.54
CA VAL A 6 -33.59 53.05 -33.29
C VAL A 6 -33.83 51.78 -32.48
N LEU A 7 -33.59 50.61 -33.09
CA LEU A 7 -33.52 49.33 -32.40
C LEU A 7 -32.16 49.24 -31.68
N MET A 8 -32.18 49.14 -30.35
CA MET A 8 -31.01 48.70 -29.57
C MET A 8 -30.96 47.17 -29.56
N PHE A 9 -29.91 46.60 -30.15
CA PHE A 9 -29.55 45.20 -29.99
C PHE A 9 -28.81 45.02 -28.66
N VAL A 10 -29.42 44.30 -27.73
CA VAL A 10 -28.78 43.83 -26.49
C VAL A 10 -28.03 42.53 -26.82
N TRP A 11 -26.70 42.57 -26.77
CA TRP A 11 -25.86 41.39 -26.78
C TRP A 11 -25.93 40.70 -25.41
N ALA A 12 -26.57 39.54 -25.36
CA ALA A 12 -26.50 38.65 -24.20
C ALA A 12 -25.16 37.89 -24.26
N HIS A 13 -24.27 38.17 -23.31
CA HIS A 13 -23.09 37.34 -23.07
C HIS A 13 -23.55 35.98 -22.51
N LEU A 14 -23.59 34.97 -23.38
CA LEU A 14 -23.60 33.57 -22.97
C LEU A 14 -22.22 33.24 -22.37
N LEU A 15 -22.14 33.26 -21.03
CA LEU A 15 -21.04 32.63 -20.31
C LEU A 15 -21.05 31.12 -20.62
N PRO A 16 -19.90 30.50 -20.94
CA PRO A 16 -19.85 29.06 -21.08
C PRO A 16 -20.09 28.45 -19.70
N TRP A 17 -21.16 27.67 -19.57
CA TRP A 17 -21.30 26.70 -18.49
C TRP A 17 -20.08 25.78 -18.57
N GLY A 18 -19.14 25.94 -17.64
CA GLY A 18 -18.14 24.92 -17.38
C GLY A 18 -18.88 23.63 -17.03
N SER A 19 -18.69 22.60 -17.84
CA SER A 19 -19.00 21.23 -17.46
C SER A 19 -18.28 20.98 -16.14
N ALA A 20 -19.02 20.87 -15.03
CA ALA A 20 -18.46 20.33 -13.81
C ALA A 20 -18.02 18.90 -14.15
N GLU A 21 -16.71 18.67 -14.20
CA GLU A 21 -16.16 17.32 -14.28
C GLU A 21 -16.79 16.49 -13.17
N LYS A 22 -17.37 15.36 -13.56
CA LYS A 22 -18.14 14.53 -12.65
C LYS A 22 -17.12 13.72 -11.86
N GLU A 23 -16.77 14.20 -10.67
CA GLU A 23 -15.95 13.46 -9.71
C GLU A 23 -16.52 12.04 -9.54
N MET A 24 -15.69 11.03 -9.78
CA MET A 24 -16.06 9.62 -9.62
C MET A 24 -15.11 8.91 -8.66
N SER A 25 -15.66 8.10 -7.76
CA SER A 25 -14.83 7.23 -6.94
C SER A 25 -14.26 6.07 -7.77
N ALA A 26 -12.97 5.83 -7.61
CA ALA A 26 -12.25 4.65 -8.09
C ALA A 26 -12.46 3.41 -7.19
N VAL A 27 -12.90 3.60 -5.95
CA VAL A 27 -13.18 2.51 -5.01
C VAL A 27 -14.65 2.10 -5.03
N GLY A 28 -14.89 0.81 -4.82
CA GLY A 28 -16.22 0.23 -4.70
C GLY A 28 -17.02 0.63 -3.46
N ASP A 29 -16.34 1.07 -2.40
CA ASP A 29 -16.94 1.57 -1.15
C ASP A 29 -16.45 2.98 -0.80
N PRO A 30 -16.95 4.03 -1.49
CA PRO A 30 -16.48 5.41 -1.34
C PRO A 30 -16.70 5.94 0.08
N GLY A 31 -15.61 6.35 0.73
CA GLY A 31 -15.63 6.82 2.11
C GLY A 31 -15.90 5.72 3.14
N MET A 32 -15.81 4.44 2.75
CA MET A 32 -16.08 3.28 3.61
C MET A 32 -17.46 3.33 4.28
N LYS A 33 -18.48 3.74 3.54
CA LYS A 33 -19.83 4.04 4.07
C LYS A 33 -20.80 2.87 3.98
N ARG A 34 -20.50 1.85 3.20
CA ARG A 34 -21.37 0.67 3.07
C ARG A 34 -21.51 -0.03 4.43
N ASP A 35 -22.71 -0.53 4.76
CA ASP A 35 -22.92 -1.31 5.99
C ASP A 35 -22.35 -2.73 5.87
N GLY A 36 -22.50 -3.36 4.71
CA GLY A 36 -21.73 -4.57 4.41
C GLY A 36 -20.25 -4.25 4.25
N LEU A 37 -19.38 -5.07 4.81
CA LEU A 37 -17.94 -4.88 4.76
C LEU A 37 -17.27 -5.97 3.91
N ARG A 38 -16.13 -5.61 3.32
CA ARG A 38 -15.22 -6.53 2.62
C ARG A 38 -13.80 -6.21 3.04
N VAL A 39 -13.20 -7.09 3.84
CA VAL A 39 -11.81 -6.97 4.27
C VAL A 39 -11.12 -8.30 4.05
N ALA A 40 -9.94 -8.28 3.45
CA ALA A 40 -9.05 -9.43 3.40
C ALA A 40 -7.81 -9.19 4.25
N PHE A 41 -7.14 -10.28 4.56
CA PHE A 41 -5.86 -10.32 5.20
C PHE A 41 -4.88 -11.03 4.30
N GLU A 42 -3.69 -10.45 4.18
CA GLU A 42 -2.53 -11.13 3.65
C GLU A 42 -1.34 -10.95 4.58
N ALA A 43 -0.52 -12.00 4.67
CA ALA A 43 0.76 -11.90 5.33
C ALA A 43 1.87 -12.55 4.51
N TRP A 44 3.04 -11.92 4.59
CA TRP A 44 4.20 -12.27 3.80
C TRP A 44 5.48 -12.39 4.63
N ASN A 45 6.45 -13.09 4.06
CA ASN A 45 7.85 -13.00 4.47
C ASN A 45 8.52 -11.76 3.83
N PHE A 46 9.84 -11.64 3.99
CA PHE A 46 10.65 -10.52 3.48
C PHE A 46 10.43 -10.19 2.00
N CYS A 47 10.22 -11.20 1.16
CA CYS A 47 10.21 -11.06 -0.30
C CYS A 47 8.83 -11.25 -0.93
N ASN A 48 7.75 -11.05 -0.16
CA ASN A 48 6.38 -11.21 -0.65
C ASN A 48 6.05 -12.65 -1.08
N GLU A 49 6.64 -13.64 -0.42
CA GLU A 49 6.37 -15.07 -0.62
C GLU A 49 5.89 -15.72 0.68
N VAL A 50 5.37 -16.94 0.58
CA VAL A 50 5.01 -17.79 1.72
C VAL A 50 6.19 -18.62 2.16
N ALA A 51 6.84 -19.32 1.22
CA ALA A 51 7.77 -20.42 1.45
C ALA A 51 7.20 -21.62 2.23
N LEU A 52 6.71 -21.43 3.45
CA LEU A 52 6.10 -22.48 4.29
C LEU A 52 4.94 -21.90 5.10
N GLU A 53 3.84 -22.64 5.18
CA GLU A 53 2.69 -22.27 6.02
C GLU A 53 3.05 -22.34 7.51
N ALA A 54 2.56 -21.37 8.28
CA ALA A 54 2.65 -21.44 9.73
C ALA A 54 1.87 -22.67 10.25
N PRO A 55 2.41 -23.43 11.23
CA PRO A 55 1.76 -24.64 11.73
C PRO A 55 0.31 -24.37 12.17
N HIS A 56 -0.61 -25.21 11.67
CA HIS A 56 -2.05 -25.16 11.99
C HIS A 56 -2.80 -23.88 11.58
N MET A 57 -2.16 -22.97 10.84
CA MET A 57 -2.81 -21.73 10.36
C MET A 57 -3.43 -21.91 8.97
N GLY A 58 -2.77 -22.66 8.09
CA GLY A 58 -3.10 -22.71 6.67
C GLY A 58 -2.45 -21.57 5.89
N SER A 59 -2.94 -21.34 4.68
CA SER A 59 -2.43 -20.28 3.80
C SER A 59 -2.66 -18.90 4.44
N PRO A 60 -1.72 -17.93 4.29
CA PRO A 60 -1.74 -16.61 4.94
C PRO A 60 -2.74 -15.64 4.30
N ARG A 61 -3.90 -16.16 3.92
CA ARG A 61 -4.99 -15.45 3.28
C ARG A 61 -6.26 -15.72 4.05
N ALA A 62 -6.94 -14.66 4.44
CA ALA A 62 -8.25 -14.76 5.05
C ALA A 62 -9.10 -13.58 4.60
N ALA A 63 -10.41 -13.68 4.82
CA ALA A 63 -11.32 -12.60 4.57
C ALA A 63 -12.48 -12.58 5.57
N ASP A 64 -13.00 -11.39 5.80
CA ASP A 64 -14.29 -11.15 6.44
C ASP A 64 -15.16 -10.31 5.51
N CYS A 65 -16.17 -10.96 4.96
CA CYS A 65 -17.07 -10.39 3.97
C CYS A 65 -18.50 -10.73 4.35
N PHE A 66 -19.35 -9.71 4.46
CA PHE A 66 -20.77 -9.92 4.78
C PHE A 66 -21.65 -8.84 4.18
N ASP A 67 -22.90 -9.19 3.87
CA ASP A 67 -23.95 -8.20 3.62
C ASP A 67 -24.82 -8.03 4.85
N VAL A 68 -25.54 -6.91 4.91
CA VAL A 68 -26.56 -6.68 5.93
C VAL A 68 -27.94 -6.84 5.33
N SER A 69 -28.80 -7.64 5.96
CA SER A 69 -30.19 -7.81 5.59
C SER A 69 -31.05 -7.90 6.83
N ASN A 70 -32.11 -7.10 6.95
CA ASN A 70 -33.01 -7.10 8.12
C ASN A 70 -32.27 -7.02 9.48
N SER A 71 -31.21 -6.20 9.56
CA SER A 71 -30.35 -6.08 10.75
C SER A 71 -29.63 -7.38 11.16
N THR A 72 -29.43 -8.31 10.23
CA THR A 72 -28.56 -9.48 10.41
C THR A 72 -27.38 -9.43 9.45
N LEU A 73 -26.25 -10.00 9.88
CA LEU A 73 -25.04 -10.11 9.07
C LEU A 73 -25.05 -11.44 8.33
N ILE A 74 -24.97 -11.39 7.00
CA ILE A 74 -24.90 -12.56 6.12
C ILE A 74 -23.46 -12.71 5.66
N HIS A 75 -22.67 -13.52 6.39
CA HIS A 75 -21.29 -13.80 6.03
C HIS A 75 -21.19 -14.61 4.74
N LYS A 76 -20.25 -14.22 3.87
CA LYS A 76 -19.94 -14.86 2.59
C LYS A 76 -18.76 -15.81 2.68
N VAL A 77 -17.89 -15.61 3.66
CA VAL A 77 -16.68 -16.40 3.90
C VAL A 77 -16.86 -17.15 5.21
N SER A 78 -16.62 -18.46 5.19
CA SER A 78 -16.69 -19.30 6.38
C SER A 78 -15.32 -19.49 7.03
N GLU A 79 -15.29 -19.97 8.28
CA GLU A 79 -14.04 -20.38 8.94
C GLU A 79 -13.33 -21.48 8.15
N VAL A 80 -14.06 -22.35 7.45
CA VAL A 80 -13.47 -23.41 6.61
C VAL A 80 -12.69 -22.80 5.45
N ASP A 81 -13.24 -21.75 4.82
CA ASP A 81 -12.56 -21.02 3.73
C ASP A 81 -11.27 -20.34 4.24
N ASN A 82 -11.35 -19.68 5.40
CA ASN A 82 -10.19 -19.03 6.01
C ASN A 82 -9.11 -20.04 6.44
N ARG A 83 -9.49 -21.27 6.83
CA ARG A 83 -8.56 -22.36 7.23
C ARG A 83 -8.03 -23.22 6.07
N LEU A 84 -8.31 -22.84 4.82
CA LEU A 84 -7.71 -23.49 3.65
C LEU A 84 -6.18 -23.31 3.64
N GLY A 85 -5.46 -24.35 3.26
CA GLY A 85 -4.01 -24.39 3.17
C GLY A 85 -3.57 -25.57 2.30
N ILE A 86 -2.27 -25.66 2.03
CA ILE A 86 -1.68 -26.66 1.12
C ILE A 86 -2.23 -28.07 1.37
N GLY A 87 -2.48 -28.81 0.28
CA GLY A 87 -3.11 -30.13 0.31
C GLY A 87 -4.64 -30.14 0.41
N LYS A 88 -5.30 -29.02 0.70
CA LYS A 88 -6.76 -28.89 0.65
C LYS A 88 -7.21 -28.24 -0.67
N THR A 89 -8.26 -28.76 -1.29
CA THR A 89 -8.82 -28.21 -2.53
C THR A 89 -9.90 -27.17 -2.26
N PHE A 90 -10.06 -26.24 -3.19
CA PHE A 90 -11.22 -25.34 -3.27
C PHE A 90 -11.66 -25.17 -4.73
N LYS A 91 -12.85 -24.60 -4.93
CA LYS A 91 -13.45 -24.45 -6.26
C LYS A 91 -12.58 -23.55 -7.15
N GLY A 92 -12.23 -24.05 -8.33
CA GLY A 92 -11.44 -23.29 -9.32
C GLY A 92 -9.93 -23.42 -9.15
N MET A 93 -9.44 -24.18 -8.17
CA MET A 93 -8.02 -24.46 -8.00
C MET A 93 -7.48 -25.35 -9.13
N SER A 94 -6.27 -25.05 -9.62
CA SER A 94 -5.54 -25.92 -10.54
C SER A 94 -4.65 -26.93 -9.79
N ALA A 95 -4.44 -28.11 -10.37
CA ALA A 95 -3.78 -29.23 -9.69
C ALA A 95 -2.31 -28.96 -9.31
N ASP A 96 -1.63 -28.11 -10.08
CA ASP A 96 -0.25 -27.67 -9.89
C ASP A 96 -0.05 -26.73 -8.70
N VAL A 97 -1.13 -26.13 -8.19
CA VAL A 97 -1.08 -25.20 -7.04
C VAL A 97 -1.18 -25.90 -5.69
N MET A 98 -1.75 -27.11 -5.63
CA MET A 98 -2.11 -27.78 -4.38
C MET A 98 -0.97 -27.88 -3.35
N TYR A 99 0.28 -27.99 -3.82
CA TYR A 99 1.46 -28.20 -2.98
C TYR A 99 2.52 -27.10 -3.12
N ASN A 100 2.23 -26.03 -3.86
CA ASN A 100 3.08 -24.84 -3.92
C ASN A 100 2.43 -23.76 -3.05
N PRO A 101 3.01 -23.40 -1.89
CA PRO A 101 2.35 -22.53 -0.94
C PRO A 101 2.24 -21.06 -1.43
N ASP A 102 3.17 -20.61 -2.27
CA ASP A 102 3.15 -19.26 -2.86
C ASP A 102 1.98 -19.14 -3.86
N LEU A 103 1.91 -20.09 -4.81
CA LEU A 103 0.80 -20.17 -5.76
C LEU A 103 -0.54 -20.44 -5.07
N TYR A 104 -0.53 -21.21 -3.97
CA TYR A 104 -1.73 -21.50 -3.19
C TYR A 104 -2.30 -20.23 -2.55
N ALA A 105 -1.43 -19.41 -1.93
CA ALA A 105 -1.85 -18.14 -1.37
C ALA A 105 -2.44 -17.22 -2.43
N ALA A 106 -1.78 -17.08 -3.59
CA ALA A 106 -2.30 -16.30 -4.70
C ALA A 106 -3.68 -16.80 -5.17
N GLN A 107 -3.84 -18.11 -5.44
CA GLN A 107 -5.14 -18.64 -5.87
C GLN A 107 -6.21 -18.59 -4.77
N LYS A 108 -5.85 -18.74 -3.51
CA LYS A 108 -6.79 -18.61 -2.38
C LYS A 108 -7.31 -17.19 -2.28
N GLU A 109 -6.49 -16.18 -2.51
CA GLU A 109 -6.93 -14.79 -2.59
C GLU A 109 -7.97 -14.59 -3.70
N LEU A 110 -7.73 -15.13 -4.90
CA LEU A 110 -8.70 -15.09 -6.00
C LEU A 110 -10.02 -15.77 -5.64
N TYR A 111 -9.94 -16.92 -4.96
CA TYR A 111 -11.11 -17.66 -4.47
C TYR A 111 -11.90 -16.84 -3.44
N LEU A 112 -11.24 -16.32 -2.41
CA LEU A 112 -11.86 -15.45 -1.40
C LEU A 112 -12.46 -14.19 -2.05
N GLY A 113 -11.75 -13.59 -3.01
CA GLY A 113 -12.25 -12.48 -3.81
C GLY A 113 -13.55 -12.81 -4.55
N SER A 114 -13.66 -14.03 -5.10
CA SER A 114 -14.90 -14.49 -5.75
C SER A 114 -16.08 -14.65 -4.80
N LEU A 115 -15.83 -15.01 -3.53
CA LEU A 115 -16.87 -15.07 -2.50
C LEU A 115 -17.25 -13.66 -2.04
N CYS A 116 -16.28 -12.76 -1.98
CA CYS A 116 -16.44 -11.39 -1.49
C CYS A 116 -16.96 -10.41 -2.55
N GLU A 117 -17.04 -10.80 -3.82
CA GLU A 117 -17.34 -9.87 -4.91
C GLU A 117 -18.68 -9.14 -4.72
N VAL A 118 -18.66 -7.84 -5.02
CA VAL A 118 -19.85 -6.99 -5.13
C VAL A 118 -20.02 -6.60 -6.60
N SER A 119 -21.05 -7.16 -7.24
CA SER A 119 -21.33 -6.98 -8.67
C SER A 119 -22.48 -5.98 -8.92
N GLU A 120 -22.68 -5.00 -8.03
CA GLU A 120 -23.78 -4.02 -8.09
C GLU A 120 -23.62 -2.98 -9.23
N THR A 121 -22.43 -2.87 -9.82
CA THR A 121 -22.13 -1.97 -10.95
C THR A 121 -21.46 -2.73 -12.09
N SER A 122 -21.20 -2.07 -13.23
CA SER A 122 -20.47 -2.68 -14.36
C SER A 122 -19.04 -3.11 -13.99
N ASN A 123 -18.48 -2.56 -12.91
CA ASN A 123 -17.10 -2.79 -12.47
C ASN A 123 -17.13 -3.47 -11.09
N PRO A 124 -17.11 -4.81 -11.02
CA PRO A 124 -17.14 -5.53 -9.75
C PRO A 124 -15.89 -5.25 -8.92
N TRP A 125 -16.03 -5.33 -7.61
CA TRP A 125 -14.95 -5.10 -6.65
C TRP A 125 -15.02 -6.07 -5.47
N GLN A 126 -13.93 -6.21 -4.72
CA GLN A 126 -13.79 -7.19 -3.65
C GLN A 126 -13.56 -6.52 -2.30
N PHE A 127 -12.32 -6.37 -1.83
CA PHE A 127 -12.05 -6.01 -0.43
C PHE A 127 -10.97 -4.94 -0.27
N TRP A 128 -10.99 -4.28 0.89
CA TRP A 128 -9.81 -3.61 1.45
C TRP A 128 -8.83 -4.67 1.92
N MET A 129 -7.53 -4.48 1.70
CA MET A 129 -6.52 -5.46 2.10
C MET A 129 -5.79 -4.98 3.36
N VAL A 130 -5.79 -5.81 4.40
CA VAL A 130 -4.83 -5.69 5.51
C VAL A 130 -3.57 -6.45 5.12
N MET A 131 -2.51 -5.71 4.81
CA MET A 131 -1.21 -6.29 4.46
C MET A 131 -0.30 -6.28 5.68
N LEU A 132 0.22 -7.44 6.04
CA LEU A 132 1.24 -7.60 7.06
C LEU A 132 2.51 -8.20 6.47
N LYS A 133 3.66 -7.64 6.85
CA LYS A 133 4.95 -8.15 6.43
C LYS A 133 5.94 -8.08 7.58
N ASN A 134 6.78 -9.10 7.69
CA ASN A 134 8.01 -9.03 8.46
C ASN A 134 9.17 -9.00 7.50
N GLY A 135 10.33 -8.58 7.99
CA GLY A 135 11.50 -8.97 7.25
C GLY A 135 12.75 -9.15 8.05
N ASN A 136 12.62 -10.17 8.89
CA ASN A 136 13.74 -11.05 9.02
C ASN A 136 14.09 -11.66 7.66
N PHE A 137 15.38 -11.87 7.40
CA PHE A 137 15.87 -12.29 6.09
C PHE A 137 16.92 -13.39 6.19
N ASP A 138 16.54 -14.61 5.77
CA ASP A 138 17.37 -15.82 5.91
C ASP A 138 18.29 -16.02 4.70
N THR A 139 19.52 -15.50 4.80
CA THR A 139 20.54 -15.62 3.75
C THR A 139 21.12 -17.01 3.59
N THR A 140 20.74 -17.97 4.45
CA THR A 140 21.12 -19.38 4.32
C THR A 140 20.21 -20.15 3.37
N THR A 141 19.14 -19.51 2.90
CA THR A 141 18.17 -20.05 1.96
C THR A 141 18.17 -19.27 0.65
N GLY A 142 17.66 -19.89 -0.43
CA GLY A 142 17.44 -19.22 -1.71
C GLY A 142 15.98 -18.83 -1.95
N LEU A 143 15.20 -18.60 -0.88
CA LEU A 143 13.76 -18.37 -0.98
C LEU A 143 13.39 -17.07 -1.68
N CYS A 144 14.16 -16.01 -1.43
CA CYS A 144 13.92 -14.69 -2.00
C CYS A 144 14.80 -14.45 -3.22
N PRO A 145 14.22 -14.19 -4.40
CA PRO A 145 14.98 -13.81 -5.58
C PRO A 145 15.74 -12.48 -5.40
N GLU A 146 16.84 -12.32 -6.13
CA GLU A 146 17.60 -11.08 -6.27
C GLU A 146 17.25 -10.43 -7.62
N ASN A 147 16.32 -9.48 -7.64
CA ASN A 147 15.80 -8.89 -8.89
C ASN A 147 15.37 -9.97 -9.92
N GLY A 148 14.58 -10.94 -9.47
CA GLY A 148 14.07 -12.05 -10.27
C GLY A 148 15.03 -13.22 -10.45
N LYS A 149 16.29 -13.11 -9.99
CA LYS A 149 17.29 -14.18 -10.12
C LYS A 149 17.40 -14.97 -8.83
N ASN A 150 17.37 -16.29 -8.90
CA ASN A 150 17.56 -17.12 -7.72
C ASN A 150 19.00 -16.98 -7.18
N PRO A 151 19.19 -16.49 -5.95
CA PRO A 151 20.52 -16.36 -5.38
C PRO A 151 21.10 -17.73 -5.03
N ILE A 152 22.42 -17.82 -4.91
CA ILE A 152 23.12 -19.03 -4.46
C ILE A 152 23.38 -18.90 -2.95
N PRO A 153 22.70 -19.68 -2.08
CA PRO A 153 22.94 -19.66 -0.65
C PRO A 153 24.17 -20.49 -0.23
N PRO A 154 24.83 -20.14 0.90
CA PRO A 154 24.58 -18.94 1.69
C PRO A 154 25.19 -17.71 1.01
N PHE A 155 24.51 -16.56 1.13
CA PHE A 155 25.04 -15.27 0.72
C PHE A 155 25.10 -14.31 1.91
N THR A 156 25.71 -13.14 1.73
CA THR A 156 25.96 -12.20 2.81
C THR A 156 25.22 -10.88 2.59
N THR A 157 24.38 -10.50 3.55
CA THR A 157 23.91 -9.14 3.74
C THR A 157 23.94 -8.82 5.23
N LYS A 158 24.10 -7.55 5.57
CA LYS A 158 24.00 -7.05 6.96
C LYS A 158 22.79 -6.13 7.15
N ARG A 159 21.96 -5.99 6.12
CA ARG A 159 20.84 -5.04 6.11
C ARG A 159 19.71 -5.47 7.02
N PHE A 160 19.41 -6.76 7.04
CA PHE A 160 18.24 -7.30 7.74
C PHE A 160 18.62 -8.45 8.66
N PRO A 161 18.04 -8.52 9.87
CA PRO A 161 18.39 -9.54 10.85
C PRO A 161 17.76 -10.89 10.48
N CYS A 162 18.34 -11.97 11.00
CA CYS A 162 17.71 -13.27 11.02
C CYS A 162 18.27 -14.06 12.21
N TYR A 163 17.38 -14.72 12.96
CA TYR A 163 17.75 -15.53 14.12
C TYR A 163 18.11 -16.99 13.76
N GLY A 164 18.21 -17.30 12.47
CA GLY A 164 18.51 -18.62 11.93
C GLY A 164 17.37 -19.19 11.10
N LYS A 165 17.47 -20.50 10.80
CA LYS A 165 16.55 -21.21 9.91
C LYS A 165 15.09 -20.98 10.33
N GLY A 166 14.28 -20.55 9.37
CA GLY A 166 12.84 -20.32 9.57
C GLY A 166 12.50 -18.96 10.16
N CYS A 167 13.44 -18.00 10.17
CA CYS A 167 13.15 -16.61 10.53
C CYS A 167 12.27 -15.90 9.50
N MET A 168 12.31 -16.33 8.24
CA MET A 168 11.39 -15.93 7.17
C MET A 168 10.15 -16.80 7.21
N ASN A 169 9.24 -16.48 8.12
CA ASN A 169 8.02 -17.24 8.34
C ASN A 169 6.76 -16.38 8.09
N GLN A 170 5.62 -17.02 8.31
CA GLN A 170 4.31 -16.40 8.32
C GLN A 170 3.82 -16.20 9.76
N PRO A 171 2.92 -15.25 9.99
CA PRO A 171 2.38 -15.03 11.31
C PRO A 171 1.27 -16.03 11.63
N THR A 172 0.97 -16.18 12.91
CA THR A 172 -0.32 -16.71 13.34
C THR A 172 -1.42 -15.74 12.93
N LEU A 173 -2.60 -16.24 12.56
CA LEU A 173 -3.78 -15.43 12.37
C LEU A 173 -4.91 -15.90 13.27
N ASN A 174 -5.40 -14.99 14.09
CA ASN A 174 -6.65 -15.14 14.80
C ASN A 174 -7.66 -14.15 14.20
N HIS A 175 -8.85 -14.67 13.86
CA HIS A 175 -9.90 -13.92 13.20
C HIS A 175 -11.16 -13.98 14.06
N GLN A 176 -11.71 -12.82 14.35
CA GLN A 176 -13.07 -12.70 14.86
C GLN A 176 -13.97 -12.22 13.72
N PRO A 177 -14.87 -13.09 13.21
CA PRO A 177 -15.91 -12.68 12.28
C PRO A 177 -16.68 -11.50 12.85
N THR A 178 -17.03 -10.56 11.98
CA THR A 178 -17.75 -9.35 12.34
C THR A 178 -19.08 -9.70 12.98
N GLN A 179 -19.40 -9.08 14.11
CA GLN A 179 -20.65 -9.29 14.84
C GLN A 179 -21.39 -7.97 14.99
N LEU A 180 -22.72 -8.05 15.00
CA LEU A 180 -23.58 -6.93 15.39
C LEU A 180 -23.81 -7.01 16.92
N LEU A 181 -23.27 -6.03 17.63
CA LEU A 181 -23.38 -5.91 19.08
C LEU A 181 -24.74 -5.32 19.49
N PRO A 182 -25.17 -5.49 20.76
CA PRO A 182 -26.48 -5.03 21.23
C PRO A 182 -26.72 -3.51 21.12
N ASP A 183 -25.66 -2.71 21.10
CA ASP A 183 -25.71 -1.25 20.95
C ASP A 183 -25.81 -0.79 19.49
N GLY A 184 -25.85 -1.74 18.54
CA GLY A 184 -25.90 -1.50 17.10
C GLY A 184 -24.52 -1.31 16.45
N THR A 185 -23.43 -1.50 17.21
CA THR A 185 -22.06 -1.47 16.68
C THR A 185 -21.74 -2.79 15.98
N MET A 186 -21.27 -2.73 14.74
CA MET A 186 -20.67 -3.86 14.04
C MET A 186 -19.16 -3.84 14.29
N ARG A 187 -18.60 -4.98 14.72
CA ARG A 187 -17.17 -5.09 15.07
C ARG A 187 -16.59 -6.44 14.67
N GLY A 188 -15.41 -6.44 14.06
CA GLY A 188 -14.59 -7.62 13.79
C GLY A 188 -13.10 -7.28 13.89
N TRP A 189 -12.23 -8.28 13.81
CA TRP A 189 -10.79 -8.04 13.86
C TRP A 189 -9.92 -9.18 13.30
N PHE A 190 -8.69 -8.81 12.94
CA PHE A 190 -7.55 -9.72 12.72
C PHE A 190 -6.44 -9.39 13.70
N ASN A 191 -5.85 -10.40 14.34
CA ASN A 191 -4.65 -10.22 15.16
C ASN A 191 -3.76 -11.47 15.16
N GLY A 192 -2.53 -11.30 15.64
CA GLY A 192 -1.59 -12.40 15.74
C GLY A 192 -0.16 -11.94 15.98
N THR A 193 0.78 -12.85 15.76
CA THR A 193 2.21 -12.65 15.99
C THR A 193 3.04 -13.47 14.99
N TYR A 194 4.27 -13.02 14.72
CA TYR A 194 5.27 -13.84 14.03
C TYR A 194 6.03 -14.76 14.99
N ASP A 195 5.92 -14.57 16.31
CA ASP A 195 6.54 -15.40 17.34
C ASP A 195 5.82 -16.76 17.47
N LEU A 196 6.02 -17.66 16.49
CA LEU A 196 5.31 -18.95 16.39
C LEU A 196 5.60 -19.94 17.52
N ASP A 197 6.71 -19.76 18.22
CA ASP A 197 7.19 -20.53 19.37
C ASP A 197 6.72 -19.98 20.71
N ALA A 198 5.98 -18.87 20.72
CA ALA A 198 5.49 -18.25 21.94
C ALA A 198 4.24 -18.94 22.51
N ASP A 199 4.17 -19.02 23.84
CA ASP A 199 2.96 -19.38 24.57
C ASP A 199 2.11 -18.11 24.81
N ILE A 200 1.14 -17.90 23.92
CA ILE A 200 0.22 -16.76 23.91
C ILE A 200 -0.60 -16.77 25.23
N GLY A 201 -0.12 -16.04 26.22
CA GLY A 201 -0.70 -15.98 27.57
C GLY A 201 0.33 -16.02 28.70
N LYS A 202 1.56 -16.48 28.42
CA LYS A 202 2.68 -16.46 29.37
C LYS A 202 3.80 -15.51 28.93
N ASP A 203 4.02 -15.40 27.64
CA ASP A 203 5.10 -14.56 27.11
C ASP A 203 4.66 -13.10 27.03
N LEU A 204 5.30 -12.27 27.84
CA LEU A 204 4.97 -10.85 27.97
C LEU A 204 5.65 -9.98 26.89
N ASN A 205 6.63 -10.52 26.16
CA ASN A 205 7.38 -9.76 25.15
C ASN A 205 7.32 -10.37 23.74
N LEU A 206 6.14 -10.27 23.12
CA LEU A 206 5.90 -10.73 21.75
C LEU A 206 5.80 -9.57 20.79
N SER A 207 6.18 -9.83 19.53
CA SER A 207 5.75 -9.00 18.40
C SER A 207 4.26 -9.22 18.21
N PHE A 208 3.55 -8.22 17.70
CA PHE A 208 2.10 -8.30 17.61
C PHE A 208 1.56 -7.37 16.54
N TYR A 209 0.50 -7.81 15.87
CA TYR A 209 -0.31 -6.96 15.02
C TYR A 209 -1.78 -7.13 15.40
N GLU A 210 -2.55 -6.06 15.23
CA GLU A 210 -3.99 -6.07 15.38
C GLU A 210 -4.62 -5.03 14.48
N VAL A 211 -5.70 -5.42 13.82
CA VAL A 211 -6.60 -4.53 13.09
C VAL A 211 -8.02 -4.81 13.54
N ILE A 212 -8.65 -3.82 14.17
CA ILE A 212 -10.04 -3.85 14.59
C ILE A 212 -10.80 -2.88 13.71
N TRP A 213 -11.91 -3.34 13.12
CA TRP A 213 -12.82 -2.47 12.39
C TRP A 213 -14.16 -2.35 13.11
N GLU A 214 -14.67 -1.12 13.17
CA GLU A 214 -15.94 -0.82 13.84
C GLU A 214 -16.76 0.18 13.03
N LYS A 215 -18.08 0.00 13.04
CA LYS A 215 -19.04 0.94 12.47
C LYS A 215 -20.41 0.76 13.13
N LYS A 216 -21.16 1.85 13.29
CA LYS A 216 -22.56 1.76 13.71
C LYS A 216 -23.45 1.43 12.52
N LEU A 217 -24.34 0.45 12.66
CA LEU A 217 -25.26 0.07 11.58
C LEU A 217 -26.06 1.28 11.08
N GLY A 218 -26.04 1.51 9.76
CA GLY A 218 -26.77 2.58 9.09
C GLY A 218 -26.15 3.97 9.25
N SER A 219 -24.95 4.10 9.83
CA SER A 219 -24.37 5.42 10.12
C SER A 219 -22.85 5.46 10.02
N GLY A 220 -22.34 6.57 9.50
CA GLY A 220 -20.91 6.88 9.48
C GLY A 220 -20.09 6.05 8.48
N SER A 221 -18.80 5.99 8.77
CA SER A 221 -17.77 5.28 8.01
C SER A 221 -17.19 4.16 8.87
N TRP A 222 -16.68 3.10 8.25
CA TRP A 222 -15.85 2.12 8.96
C TRP A 222 -14.58 2.78 9.48
N VAL A 223 -14.26 2.51 10.75
CA VAL A 223 -13.02 2.94 11.38
C VAL A 223 -12.13 1.74 11.61
N PHE A 224 -10.97 1.73 10.97
CA PHE A 224 -9.94 0.72 11.16
C PHE A 224 -8.92 1.20 12.18
N ASN A 225 -8.88 0.57 13.34
CA ASN A 225 -7.88 0.80 14.38
C ASN A 225 -6.77 -0.24 14.23
N HIS A 226 -5.55 0.24 14.08
CA HIS A 226 -4.37 -0.59 13.86
C HIS A 226 -3.44 -0.49 15.07
N LYS A 227 -2.78 -1.60 15.37
CA LYS A 227 -1.71 -1.70 16.35
C LYS A 227 -0.62 -2.61 15.82
N LEU A 228 0.62 -2.16 15.91
CA LEU A 228 1.79 -2.92 15.51
C LEU A 228 2.86 -2.80 16.58
N LYS A 229 3.41 -3.93 17.01
CA LYS A 229 4.50 -4.01 17.99
C LYS A 229 5.64 -4.85 17.44
N THR A 230 6.84 -4.28 17.43
CA THR A 230 8.08 -5.00 17.15
C THR A 230 8.76 -5.46 18.44
N THR A 231 9.68 -6.42 18.28
CA THR A 231 10.60 -6.87 19.34
C THR A 231 12.00 -7.03 18.78
N SER A 232 12.99 -7.34 19.61
CA SER A 232 14.33 -7.67 19.11
C SER A 232 14.36 -8.89 18.17
N LYS A 233 13.37 -9.79 18.24
CA LYS A 233 13.27 -10.96 17.35
C LYS A 233 12.60 -10.63 16.01
N TYR A 234 11.66 -9.68 16.02
CA TYR A 234 11.03 -9.11 14.84
C TYR A 234 11.14 -7.59 14.86
N PRO A 235 12.34 -7.05 14.61
CA PRO A 235 12.62 -5.61 14.76
C PRO A 235 12.15 -4.81 13.55
N TRP A 236 11.73 -5.49 12.47
CA TRP A 236 11.15 -4.91 11.28
C TRP A 236 9.79 -5.55 10.98
N LEU A 237 8.72 -4.75 11.09
CA LEU A 237 7.36 -5.14 10.72
C LEU A 237 6.67 -4.00 9.98
N MET A 238 5.78 -4.36 9.06
CA MET A 238 4.99 -3.46 8.24
C MET A 238 3.52 -3.87 8.30
N LEU A 239 2.61 -2.92 8.52
CA LEU A 239 1.17 -3.15 8.55
C LEU A 239 0.43 -2.00 7.85
N TYR A 240 -0.27 -2.32 6.77
CA TYR A 240 -1.03 -1.37 5.96
C TYR A 240 -2.50 -1.75 5.82
N LEU A 241 -3.33 -0.74 5.56
CA LEU A 241 -4.59 -0.90 4.87
C LEU A 241 -4.41 -0.43 3.42
N ARG A 242 -4.79 -1.27 2.46
CA ARG A 242 -4.58 -1.03 1.03
C ARG A 242 -5.88 -1.05 0.22
N ALA A 243 -5.92 -0.22 -0.81
CA ALA A 243 -6.85 -0.33 -1.92
C ALA A 243 -6.10 -0.83 -3.16
N ASP A 244 -6.29 -2.11 -3.49
CA ASP A 244 -5.64 -2.74 -4.64
C ASP A 244 -6.56 -2.80 -5.87
N ALA A 245 -5.95 -2.97 -7.04
CA ALA A 245 -6.63 -3.23 -8.30
C ALA A 245 -7.49 -4.50 -8.20
N THR A 246 -8.67 -4.44 -8.82
CA THR A 246 -9.57 -5.61 -8.89
C THR A 246 -9.01 -6.75 -9.75
N LYS A 247 -8.00 -6.50 -10.57
CA LYS A 247 -7.33 -7.47 -11.46
C LYS A 247 -5.88 -7.05 -11.72
N GLY A 248 -5.07 -8.00 -12.16
CA GLY A 248 -3.66 -7.78 -12.47
C GLY A 248 -2.78 -7.75 -11.22
N PHE A 249 -1.61 -7.14 -11.35
CA PHE A 249 -0.58 -7.11 -10.30
C PHE A 249 -0.73 -5.86 -9.42
N SER A 250 -0.67 -6.05 -8.11
CA SER A 250 -0.72 -4.97 -7.10
C SER A 250 0.41 -5.15 -6.08
N GLY A 251 0.71 -4.13 -5.27
CA GLY A 251 1.55 -4.25 -4.07
C GLY A 251 2.95 -4.87 -4.22
N GLY A 252 3.52 -4.95 -5.42
CA GLY A 252 4.81 -5.62 -5.67
C GLY A 252 4.76 -7.13 -5.81
N TYR A 253 3.57 -7.70 -6.04
CA TYR A 253 3.39 -9.11 -6.38
C TYR A 253 3.48 -9.32 -7.89
N HIS A 254 4.02 -10.47 -8.29
CA HIS A 254 3.97 -10.90 -9.69
C HIS A 254 2.78 -11.84 -9.96
N TYR A 255 1.86 -11.97 -9.00
CA TYR A 255 0.64 -12.77 -9.08
C TYR A 255 -0.59 -11.88 -9.26
N GLU A 256 -1.60 -12.43 -9.92
CA GLU A 256 -2.93 -11.83 -10.04
C GLU A 256 -3.54 -11.61 -8.63
N THR A 257 -4.01 -10.39 -8.35
CA THR A 257 -4.62 -10.00 -7.06
C THR A 257 -6.09 -9.62 -7.18
N ARG A 258 -6.76 -9.39 -6.03
CA ARG A 258 -8.12 -8.83 -5.95
C ARG A 258 -8.17 -7.63 -5.00
N GLY A 259 -9.09 -6.71 -5.21
CA GLY A 259 -9.09 -5.45 -4.46
C GLY A 259 -10.33 -4.58 -4.64
N MET A 260 -10.22 -3.32 -4.22
CA MET A 260 -11.32 -2.36 -4.12
C MET A 260 -11.33 -1.35 -5.29
N LEU A 261 -10.21 -1.17 -6.00
CA LEU A 261 -10.08 -0.24 -7.12
C LEU A 261 -10.78 -0.82 -8.37
N ASN A 262 -12.03 -0.42 -8.55
CA ASN A 262 -12.87 -0.80 -9.70
C ASN A 262 -12.58 0.03 -10.95
N SER A 263 -11.83 1.12 -10.79
CA SER A 263 -11.31 2.00 -11.84
C SER A 263 -9.90 2.38 -11.44
N LEU A 264 -8.94 2.33 -12.37
CA LEU A 264 -7.53 2.54 -12.03
C LEU A 264 -7.13 4.01 -12.17
N PRO A 265 -6.58 4.64 -11.12
CA PRO A 265 -6.09 6.01 -11.18
C PRO A 265 -4.81 6.13 -12.01
N GLU A 266 -4.69 7.27 -12.70
CA GLU A 266 -3.50 7.64 -13.48
C GLU A 266 -2.84 8.90 -12.92
N SER A 267 -2.92 10.04 -13.62
CA SER A 267 -2.27 11.29 -13.22
C SER A 267 -3.21 12.35 -12.67
N ASP A 268 -4.53 12.17 -12.81
CA ASP A 268 -5.52 13.12 -12.32
C ASP A 268 -6.48 12.43 -11.34
N PHE A 269 -6.02 12.35 -10.08
CA PHE A 269 -6.81 11.77 -9.01
C PHE A 269 -6.39 12.31 -7.65
N LYS A 270 -7.35 12.32 -6.73
CA LYS A 270 -7.16 12.72 -5.33
C LYS A 270 -7.44 11.56 -4.39
N VAL A 271 -6.77 11.54 -3.25
CA VAL A 271 -7.07 10.61 -2.17
C VAL A 271 -7.57 11.39 -0.97
N LYS A 272 -8.73 11.00 -0.46
CA LYS A 272 -9.38 11.60 0.71
C LYS A 272 -9.50 10.56 1.81
N PHE A 273 -9.16 10.93 3.04
CA PHE A 273 -9.26 10.03 4.19
C PHE A 273 -9.13 10.81 5.50
N ARG A 274 -9.50 10.18 6.62
CA ARG A 274 -9.23 10.67 7.96
C ARG A 274 -8.21 9.77 8.64
N LEU A 275 -7.14 10.39 9.17
CA LEU A 275 -6.06 9.73 9.88
C LEU A 275 -5.88 10.31 11.28
N GLU A 276 -5.67 9.43 12.24
CA GLU A 276 -5.22 9.78 13.59
C GLU A 276 -4.11 8.83 14.02
N VAL A 277 -2.89 9.36 14.16
CA VAL A 277 -1.76 8.62 14.74
C VAL A 277 -1.82 8.79 16.25
N LYS A 278 -1.97 7.69 16.98
CA LYS A 278 -2.05 7.67 18.45
C LYS A 278 -0.67 7.39 19.06
N LYS A 279 0.12 6.53 18.40
CA LYS A 279 1.50 6.20 18.77
C LYS A 279 2.34 5.94 17.52
N GLY A 280 3.55 6.48 17.46
CA GLY A 280 4.32 6.60 16.21
C GLY A 280 5.32 5.48 15.89
N GLY A 281 5.45 4.41 16.68
CA GLY A 281 6.38 3.31 16.36
C GLY A 281 7.89 3.64 16.50
N GLY A 282 8.22 4.69 17.26
CA GLY A 282 9.60 5.09 17.54
C GLY A 282 10.26 5.93 16.43
N PRO A 283 11.51 6.39 16.64
CA PRO A 283 12.17 7.33 15.74
C PRO A 283 12.59 6.71 14.38
N LYS A 284 12.59 5.38 14.28
CA LYS A 284 12.88 4.64 13.05
C LYS A 284 11.64 4.19 12.28
N SER A 285 10.45 4.44 12.81
CA SER A 285 9.23 4.14 12.07
C SER A 285 9.12 5.03 10.83
N GLN A 286 8.84 4.41 9.70
CA GLN A 286 8.39 5.06 8.49
C GLN A 286 6.88 4.92 8.47
N PHE A 287 6.18 5.98 8.89
CA PHE A 287 4.73 6.03 8.81
C PHE A 287 4.36 6.73 7.52
N TYR A 288 3.82 5.97 6.58
CA TYR A 288 3.41 6.47 5.28
C TYR A 288 2.02 7.07 5.40
N LEU A 289 1.93 8.39 5.26
CA LEU A 289 0.65 9.07 5.08
C LEU A 289 -0.05 8.55 3.84
N LEU A 290 0.73 8.27 2.80
CA LEU A 290 0.33 7.59 1.59
C LEU A 290 1.55 6.90 0.98
N ASP A 291 1.35 5.67 0.54
CA ASP A 291 2.23 4.91 -0.34
C ASP A 291 1.39 4.49 -1.56
N ILE A 292 1.87 4.77 -2.77
CA ILE A 292 1.21 4.34 -4.00
C ILE A 292 2.13 3.44 -4.81
N GLY A 293 1.58 2.30 -5.21
CA GLY A 293 2.26 1.25 -5.94
C GLY A 293 1.82 1.16 -7.40
N SER A 294 2.77 0.88 -8.29
CA SER A 294 2.54 0.60 -9.70
C SER A 294 3.61 -0.36 -10.26
N CYS A 295 3.40 -0.85 -11.48
CA CYS A 295 4.36 -1.70 -12.17
C CYS A 295 4.49 -1.34 -13.66
N TRP A 296 5.74 -1.15 -14.11
CA TRP A 296 6.09 -1.11 -15.53
C TRP A 296 7.54 -1.55 -15.78
N LYS A 297 7.90 -1.92 -17.01
CA LYS A 297 9.27 -2.30 -17.37
C LYS A 297 10.11 -1.05 -17.63
N ASN A 298 11.44 -1.15 -17.54
CA ASN A 298 12.35 -0.02 -17.82
C ASN A 298 12.23 0.52 -19.25
N ASN A 299 11.69 -0.26 -20.18
CA ASN A 299 11.42 0.15 -21.57
C ASN A 299 10.02 0.78 -21.79
N GLY A 300 9.29 1.08 -20.70
CA GLY A 300 7.97 1.72 -20.74
C GLY A 300 6.78 0.80 -20.99
N LYS A 301 6.99 -0.50 -21.26
CA LYS A 301 5.90 -1.47 -21.39
C LYS A 301 5.26 -1.78 -20.05
N HIS A 302 4.00 -2.21 -20.08
CA HIS A 302 3.32 -2.77 -18.92
C HIS A 302 4.03 -4.02 -18.40
N CYS A 303 3.92 -4.25 -17.09
CA CYS A 303 4.32 -5.51 -16.49
C CYS A 303 3.46 -6.68 -16.99
N ASP A 304 4.05 -7.86 -17.05
CA ASP A 304 3.42 -9.09 -17.53
C ASP A 304 3.66 -10.30 -16.61
N GLY A 305 4.30 -10.08 -15.46
CA GLY A 305 4.62 -11.11 -14.46
C GLY A 305 6.03 -11.66 -14.62
N ASP A 306 6.81 -11.18 -15.60
CA ASP A 306 8.21 -11.55 -15.76
C ASP A 306 9.09 -10.83 -14.73
N VAL A 307 9.41 -11.54 -13.65
CA VAL A 307 10.20 -11.03 -12.53
C VAL A 307 11.60 -10.53 -12.89
N LEU A 308 12.13 -10.88 -14.07
CA LEU A 308 13.44 -10.40 -14.54
C LEU A 308 13.36 -9.00 -15.15
N THR A 309 12.23 -8.64 -15.77
CA THR A 309 12.08 -7.41 -16.55
C THR A 309 11.07 -6.43 -15.95
N ASP A 310 10.14 -6.91 -15.16
CA ASP A 310 9.18 -6.10 -14.43
C ASP A 310 9.87 -5.29 -13.31
N VAL A 311 9.33 -4.10 -13.04
CA VAL A 311 9.82 -3.24 -11.97
C VAL A 311 8.64 -2.65 -11.22
N THR A 312 8.60 -2.91 -9.92
CA THR A 312 7.61 -2.31 -9.02
C THR A 312 8.07 -0.93 -8.60
N ARG A 313 7.14 0.02 -8.53
CA ARG A 313 7.47 1.41 -8.23
C ARG A 313 6.58 1.98 -7.16
N TYR A 314 7.22 2.67 -6.23
CA TYR A 314 6.58 3.24 -5.06
C TYR A 314 6.85 4.74 -4.96
N SER A 315 5.81 5.48 -4.56
CA SER A 315 5.90 6.87 -4.14
C SER A 315 5.34 6.97 -2.73
N GLU A 316 6.20 7.28 -1.79
CA GLU A 316 5.93 7.17 -0.36
C GLU A 316 6.12 8.52 0.31
N ILE A 317 5.20 8.95 1.18
CA ILE A 317 5.39 10.15 2.01
C ILE A 317 5.39 9.80 3.51
N ILE A 318 6.54 10.01 4.15
CA ILE A 318 6.76 9.66 5.55
C ILE A 318 6.44 10.87 6.44
N ILE A 319 5.53 10.72 7.39
CA ILE A 319 5.11 11.82 8.30
C ILE A 319 5.69 11.76 9.70
N ASN A 320 6.50 10.75 10.01
CA ASN A 320 7.24 10.71 11.27
C ASN A 320 8.26 11.89 11.31
N PRO A 321 8.14 12.84 12.26
CA PRO A 321 9.02 14.01 12.31
C PRO A 321 10.49 13.66 12.57
N ASP A 322 10.75 12.50 13.19
CA ASP A 322 12.09 12.03 13.52
C ASP A 322 12.84 11.43 12.32
N THR A 323 12.15 11.22 11.19
CA THR A 323 12.78 10.70 9.96
C THR A 323 13.86 11.68 9.47
N PRO A 324 15.12 11.22 9.32
CA PRO A 324 16.22 12.04 8.85
C PRO A 324 16.08 12.30 7.33
N VAL A 325 16.82 13.28 6.81
CA VAL A 325 16.92 13.51 5.35
C VAL A 325 18.22 12.85 4.87
N LEU A 326 18.12 11.82 4.02
CA LEU A 326 19.32 11.14 3.48
C LEU A 326 19.77 11.74 2.14
N CYS A 327 18.83 12.28 1.36
CA CYS A 327 19.14 13.09 0.19
C CYS A 327 19.74 14.44 0.61
N SER A 328 20.96 14.73 0.17
CA SER A 328 21.65 15.98 0.52
C SER A 328 22.68 16.38 -0.54
N PRO A 329 23.17 17.64 -0.54
CA PRO A 329 24.24 18.09 -1.43
C PRO A 329 25.51 17.22 -1.37
N THR A 330 25.76 16.58 -0.23
CA THR A 330 26.93 15.72 0.01
C THR A 330 26.63 14.23 -0.16
N ALA A 331 25.38 13.84 -0.40
CA ALA A 331 24.94 12.45 -0.54
C ALA A 331 23.97 12.30 -1.73
N LEU A 332 24.41 12.76 -2.91
CA LEU A 332 23.61 12.80 -4.14
C LEU A 332 23.08 11.43 -4.60
N GLY A 333 23.75 10.34 -4.20
CA GLY A 333 23.31 8.98 -4.51
C GLY A 333 21.94 8.63 -3.92
N ASN A 334 21.51 9.35 -2.88
CA ASN A 334 20.21 9.19 -2.23
C ASN A 334 19.13 10.13 -2.80
N CYS A 335 19.45 10.91 -3.83
CA CYS A 335 18.56 11.90 -4.43
C CYS A 335 18.13 11.47 -5.83
N PRO A 336 16.89 11.75 -6.24
CA PRO A 336 16.50 11.58 -7.63
C PRO A 336 17.33 12.52 -8.53
N PRO A 337 17.62 12.17 -9.79
CA PRO A 337 18.45 12.97 -10.69
C PRO A 337 17.98 14.43 -10.87
N TYR A 338 16.66 14.64 -10.81
CA TYR A 338 16.08 15.98 -10.88
C TYR A 338 14.72 16.04 -10.17
N HIS A 339 14.31 17.28 -9.87
CA HIS A 339 12.98 17.66 -9.42
C HIS A 339 12.27 18.44 -10.53
N ILE A 340 10.95 18.24 -10.68
CA ILE A 340 10.11 19.04 -11.58
C ILE A 340 9.18 19.91 -10.73
N THR A 341 9.31 21.22 -10.87
CA THR A 341 8.44 22.20 -10.20
C THR A 341 7.04 22.22 -10.83
N PRO A 342 6.03 22.83 -10.18
CA PRO A 342 4.69 22.99 -10.78
C PRO A 342 4.64 23.71 -12.12
N ASP A 343 5.60 24.59 -12.42
CA ASP A 343 5.75 25.30 -13.71
C ASP A 343 6.64 24.55 -14.71
N ASP A 344 6.82 23.23 -14.52
CA ASP A 344 7.58 22.32 -15.39
C ASP A 344 9.08 22.64 -15.52
N ARG A 345 9.64 23.40 -14.57
CA ARG A 345 11.08 23.63 -14.50
C ARG A 345 11.78 22.41 -13.92
N LYS A 346 12.70 21.84 -14.70
CA LYS A 346 13.61 20.77 -14.25
C LYS A 346 14.78 21.36 -13.47
N ILE A 347 14.96 20.92 -12.22
CA ILE A 347 16.08 21.29 -11.35
C ILE A 347 16.89 20.03 -11.08
N TYR A 348 18.14 20.01 -11.55
CA TYR A 348 19.02 18.85 -11.36
C TYR A 348 19.56 18.81 -9.92
N ARG A 349 19.79 17.60 -9.39
CA ARG A 349 20.35 17.41 -8.05
C ARG A 349 21.74 18.00 -7.82
N ASN A 350 22.43 18.44 -8.87
CA ASN A 350 23.72 19.14 -8.76
C ASN A 350 23.55 20.67 -8.62
N ASP A 351 22.35 21.19 -8.88
CA ASP A 351 22.00 22.58 -8.58
C ASP A 351 21.70 22.71 -7.09
N THR A 352 22.77 22.73 -6.29
CA THR A 352 22.70 22.75 -4.83
C THR A 352 21.99 23.98 -4.26
N ALA A 353 21.84 25.05 -5.06
CA ALA A 353 21.16 26.27 -4.65
C ALA A 353 19.64 26.16 -4.75
N ASN A 354 19.12 25.32 -5.65
CA ASN A 354 17.69 25.27 -5.97
C ASN A 354 17.03 23.90 -5.76
N PHE A 355 17.80 22.80 -5.72
CA PHE A 355 17.23 21.48 -5.55
C PHE A 355 16.64 21.32 -4.14
N PRO A 356 15.39 20.85 -3.99
CA PRO A 356 14.71 20.79 -2.70
C PRO A 356 15.10 19.52 -1.92
N TYR A 357 16.36 19.41 -1.48
CA TYR A 357 16.87 18.22 -0.79
C TYR A 357 16.01 17.80 0.41
N GLY A 358 15.56 18.76 1.21
CA GLY A 358 14.73 18.51 2.41
C GLY A 358 13.35 17.92 2.11
N ALA A 359 12.91 17.92 0.84
CA ALA A 359 11.65 17.35 0.42
C ALA A 359 11.72 15.84 0.11
N TYR A 360 12.93 15.31 -0.06
CA TYR A 360 13.20 13.91 -0.38
C TYR A 360 13.91 13.23 0.80
N HIS A 361 13.33 12.15 1.32
CA HIS A 361 14.04 11.30 2.27
C HIS A 361 15.16 10.55 1.54
N TYR A 362 14.78 9.77 0.53
CA TYR A 362 15.63 8.81 -0.16
C TYR A 362 15.04 8.47 -1.55
N TYR A 363 15.92 8.25 -2.51
CA TYR A 363 15.62 7.66 -3.81
C TYR A 363 16.52 6.46 -4.02
N CYS A 364 15.94 5.36 -4.50
CA CYS A 364 16.71 4.23 -4.98
C CYS A 364 16.21 3.76 -6.35
N ALA A 365 17.16 3.38 -7.20
CA ALA A 365 16.91 2.95 -8.56
C ALA A 365 16.74 1.43 -8.66
N PRO A 366 16.09 0.94 -9.74
CA PRO A 366 15.87 -0.49 -9.89
C PRO A 366 17.13 -1.25 -10.26
N GLY A 367 17.31 -2.43 -9.67
CA GLY A 367 18.52 -3.25 -9.84
C GLY A 367 18.72 -3.83 -11.25
N ASN A 368 17.70 -3.79 -12.10
CA ASN A 368 17.74 -4.21 -13.49
C ASN A 368 17.87 -3.04 -14.50
N ALA A 369 18.11 -1.81 -14.03
CA ALA A 369 18.36 -0.66 -14.89
C ALA A 369 19.74 -0.73 -15.58
N GLN A 370 19.82 -0.30 -16.84
CA GLN A 370 21.03 -0.40 -17.66
C GLN A 370 21.79 0.94 -17.82
N HIS A 371 21.12 2.08 -17.62
CA HIS A 371 21.61 3.40 -17.97
C HIS A 371 21.49 4.41 -16.82
N LEU A 372 21.82 3.96 -15.60
CA LEU A 372 21.69 4.77 -14.40
C LEU A 372 22.66 5.96 -14.37
N GLU A 373 22.15 7.13 -14.02
CA GLU A 373 22.95 8.34 -13.78
C GLU A 373 23.66 8.26 -12.42
N GLN A 374 24.99 8.15 -12.45
CA GLN A 374 25.81 8.07 -11.25
C GLN A 374 26.08 9.45 -10.61
N PRO A 375 26.20 9.54 -9.27
CA PRO A 375 26.04 8.46 -8.30
C PRO A 375 24.57 8.09 -8.06
N VAL A 376 24.28 6.83 -7.77
CA VAL A 376 22.92 6.39 -7.38
C VAL A 376 22.95 5.19 -6.44
N SER A 377 22.01 5.15 -5.51
CA SER A 377 21.75 3.99 -4.67
C SER A 377 20.76 3.03 -5.37
N LEU A 378 21.02 1.73 -5.30
CA LEU A 378 20.07 0.70 -5.75
C LEU A 378 19.11 0.31 -4.63
N CYS A 379 17.86 0.03 -4.98
CA CYS A 379 16.91 -0.52 -4.02
C CYS A 379 17.37 -1.89 -3.52
N ASP A 380 16.79 -2.33 -2.39
CA ASP A 380 17.07 -3.68 -1.91
C ASP A 380 16.61 -4.70 -2.95
N PRO A 381 17.49 -5.62 -3.39
CA PRO A 381 17.16 -6.49 -4.50
C PRO A 381 16.31 -7.70 -4.07
N TYR A 382 16.05 -7.86 -2.77
CA TYR A 382 15.36 -9.03 -2.21
C TYR A 382 13.97 -8.73 -1.66
N SER A 383 13.59 -7.46 -1.45
CA SER A 383 12.32 -7.11 -0.77
C SER A 383 11.07 -7.43 -1.57
N ASN A 384 11.18 -7.55 -2.90
CA ASN A 384 10.18 -8.11 -3.80
C ASN A 384 10.84 -9.17 -4.70
N PRO A 385 10.07 -10.06 -5.35
CA PRO A 385 10.62 -11.03 -6.30
C PRO A 385 11.31 -10.35 -7.50
N GLN A 386 10.76 -9.25 -8.00
CA GLN A 386 11.29 -8.41 -9.07
C GLN A 386 11.96 -7.13 -8.54
N ALA A 387 12.68 -6.42 -9.40
CA ALA A 387 13.31 -5.15 -9.03
C ALA A 387 12.29 -4.09 -8.58
N GLN A 388 12.73 -3.21 -7.69
CA GLN A 388 11.93 -2.08 -7.17
C GLN A 388 12.59 -0.75 -7.47
N GLU A 389 11.79 0.31 -7.58
CA GLU A 389 12.22 1.70 -7.55
C GLU A 389 11.37 2.46 -6.53
N ILE A 390 12.02 3.23 -5.65
CA ILE A 390 11.32 3.91 -4.55
C ILE A 390 11.69 5.40 -4.54
N VAL A 391 10.67 6.24 -4.45
CA VAL A 391 10.80 7.68 -4.18
C VAL A 391 10.15 7.97 -2.83
N GLN A 392 10.97 8.24 -1.81
CA GLN A 392 10.49 8.57 -0.47
C GLN A 392 10.57 10.08 -0.21
N LEU A 393 9.46 10.65 0.22
CA LEU A 393 9.23 12.07 0.43
C LEU A 393 9.05 12.41 1.91
N LEU A 394 9.30 13.67 2.25
CA LEU A 394 9.07 14.23 3.58
C LEU A 394 8.20 15.48 3.51
N PRO A 395 7.51 15.85 4.61
CA PRO A 395 6.80 17.11 4.74
C PRO A 395 7.65 18.30 4.32
N HIS A 396 7.18 19.07 3.34
CA HIS A 396 7.92 20.18 2.78
C HIS A 396 6.99 21.18 2.08
N PRO A 397 7.24 22.50 2.13
CA PRO A 397 6.35 23.51 1.56
C PRO A 397 6.03 23.32 0.06
N ILE A 398 6.96 22.73 -0.68
CA ILE A 398 6.80 22.47 -2.13
C ILE A 398 5.67 21.48 -2.45
N TRP A 399 5.24 20.68 -1.48
CA TRP A 399 4.12 19.75 -1.61
C TRP A 399 2.78 20.37 -1.23
N GLY A 400 2.77 21.57 -0.65
CA GLY A 400 1.56 22.21 -0.11
C GLY A 400 0.45 22.44 -1.13
N GLN A 401 0.81 22.73 -2.38
CA GLN A 401 -0.16 22.87 -3.48
C GLN A 401 -0.95 21.57 -3.77
N TYR A 402 -0.38 20.42 -3.43
CA TYR A 402 -1.00 19.10 -3.57
C TYR A 402 -1.76 18.67 -2.31
N GLY A 403 -1.86 19.54 -1.29
CA GLY A 403 -2.56 19.24 -0.03
C GLY A 403 -1.74 18.42 0.98
N TYR A 404 -0.48 18.09 0.67
CA TYR A 404 0.40 17.32 1.55
C TYR A 404 0.98 18.16 2.71
N PRO A 405 1.47 17.51 3.77
CA PRO A 405 2.18 18.17 4.87
C PRO A 405 3.29 19.10 4.39
N THR A 406 3.33 20.31 4.95
CA THR A 406 4.34 21.33 4.60
C THR A 406 5.47 21.44 5.63
N GLU A 407 5.27 20.87 6.82
CA GLU A 407 6.22 20.94 7.94
C GLU A 407 6.23 19.61 8.72
N LYS A 408 7.36 19.31 9.37
CA LYS A 408 7.51 18.11 10.20
C LYS A 408 6.50 18.12 11.35
N GLY A 409 5.87 16.97 11.60
CA GLY A 409 4.90 16.79 12.68
C GLY A 409 3.45 17.12 12.31
N GLN A 410 3.19 17.72 11.15
CA GLN A 410 1.83 17.95 10.66
C GLN A 410 1.16 16.61 10.34
N GLY A 411 0.00 16.34 10.95
CA GLY A 411 -0.70 15.05 10.82
C GLY A 411 -0.15 13.93 11.70
N TRP A 412 0.79 14.23 12.58
CA TRP A 412 1.41 13.25 13.47
C TRP A 412 0.63 13.09 14.78
N VAL A 413 1.29 12.53 15.80
CA VAL A 413 0.69 12.28 17.12
C VAL A 413 0.13 13.56 17.73
N GLY A 414 -1.17 13.54 18.06
CA GLY A 414 -1.90 14.68 18.62
C GLY A 414 -2.49 15.64 17.58
N ASP A 415 -2.34 15.36 16.28
CA ASP A 415 -2.85 16.20 15.19
C ASP A 415 -3.70 15.38 14.19
N PRO A 416 -4.88 14.88 14.62
CA PRO A 416 -5.77 14.10 13.76
C PRO A 416 -6.35 14.96 12.64
N ARG A 417 -6.30 14.46 11.40
CA ARG A 417 -6.66 15.24 10.21
C ARG A 417 -7.52 14.47 9.22
N THR A 418 -8.32 15.21 8.49
CA THR A 418 -8.89 14.76 7.21
C THR A 418 -8.05 15.35 6.09
N TRP A 419 -7.52 14.48 5.25
CA TRP A 419 -6.68 14.81 4.12
C TRP A 419 -7.48 14.81 2.83
N VAL A 420 -7.10 15.69 1.91
CA VAL A 420 -7.47 15.63 0.49
C VAL A 420 -6.18 15.91 -0.27
N LEU A 421 -5.58 14.86 -0.80
CA LEU A 421 -4.26 14.89 -1.40
C LEU A 421 -4.40 14.78 -2.92
N ASP A 422 -3.82 15.72 -3.67
CA ASP A 422 -3.66 15.61 -5.12
C ASP A 422 -2.49 14.67 -5.43
N THR A 423 -2.77 13.39 -5.24
CA THR A 423 -1.80 12.31 -5.37
C THR A 423 -1.37 12.12 -6.82
N GLY A 424 -2.30 12.20 -7.78
CA GLY A 424 -1.98 12.13 -9.20
C GLY A 424 -1.08 13.28 -9.65
N GLY A 425 -1.42 14.51 -9.24
CA GLY A 425 -0.66 15.72 -9.55
C GLY A 425 0.77 15.65 -9.00
N LEU A 426 0.96 15.25 -7.74
CA LEU A 426 2.28 15.05 -7.15
C LEU A 426 3.06 13.95 -7.89
N ALA A 427 2.47 12.75 -8.03
CA ALA A 427 3.15 11.58 -8.56
C ALA A 427 3.55 11.72 -10.03
N SER A 428 2.81 12.53 -10.81
CA SER A 428 3.16 12.86 -12.21
C SER A 428 4.50 13.61 -12.33
N ARG A 429 4.93 14.32 -11.28
CA ARG A 429 6.16 15.14 -11.27
C ARG A 429 7.37 14.43 -10.67
N LEU A 430 7.15 13.28 -10.04
CA LEU A 430 8.23 12.48 -9.48
C LEU A 430 9.04 11.79 -10.59
N TYR A 431 10.33 11.67 -10.32
CA TYR A 431 11.26 10.94 -11.15
C TYR A 431 11.07 9.43 -10.96
N PHE A 432 10.91 8.72 -12.06
CA PHE A 432 11.04 7.28 -12.13
C PHE A 432 11.90 6.94 -13.34
N TYR A 433 12.81 5.99 -13.16
CA TYR A 433 13.79 5.56 -14.13
C TYR A 433 13.11 4.92 -15.34
N GLN A 434 13.67 5.25 -16.49
CA GLN A 434 13.29 4.71 -17.78
C GLN A 434 14.54 4.65 -18.68
N ASP A 435 14.69 3.56 -19.43
CA ASP A 435 15.78 3.39 -20.37
C ASP A 435 15.72 4.48 -21.46
N PRO A 436 16.86 5.08 -21.84
CA PRO A 436 16.94 6.04 -22.95
C PRO A 436 16.33 5.48 -24.24
N ASP A 437 15.80 6.37 -25.07
CA ASP A 437 15.22 6.04 -26.38
C ASP A 437 14.04 5.04 -26.33
N THR A 438 13.39 4.88 -25.17
CA THR A 438 12.17 4.07 -25.02
C THR A 438 10.91 4.92 -24.89
N PRO A 439 9.72 4.43 -25.32
CA PRO A 439 8.46 5.18 -25.20
C PRO A 439 8.08 5.41 -23.74
N PRO A 440 7.61 6.61 -23.34
CA PRO A 440 7.23 6.90 -21.95
C PRO A 440 6.26 5.87 -21.36
N ALA A 441 6.54 5.41 -20.14
CA ALA A 441 5.63 4.52 -19.43
C ALA A 441 4.29 5.22 -19.12
N LYS A 442 3.18 4.51 -19.33
CA LYS A 442 1.88 4.94 -18.82
C LYS A 442 1.81 4.59 -17.32
N ARG A 443 1.68 5.60 -16.47
CA ARG A 443 1.62 5.44 -15.01
C ARG A 443 0.19 5.14 -14.57
N ILE A 444 -0.07 3.89 -14.20
CA ILE A 444 -1.36 3.42 -13.69
C ILE A 444 -1.12 2.90 -12.28
N TRP A 445 -1.72 3.52 -11.28
CA TRP A 445 -1.51 3.15 -9.88
C TRP A 445 -2.48 2.03 -9.50
N THR A 446 -1.93 0.86 -9.18
CA THR A 446 -2.71 -0.35 -8.89
C THR A 446 -2.82 -0.64 -7.40
N SER A 447 -2.18 0.16 -6.55
CA SER A 447 -2.16 -0.02 -5.10
C SER A 447 -2.04 1.34 -4.42
N ILE A 448 -2.84 1.58 -3.38
CA ILE A 448 -2.87 2.83 -2.59
C ILE A 448 -2.99 2.45 -1.11
N ASP A 449 -1.97 2.81 -0.35
CA ASP A 449 -1.67 2.19 0.94
C ASP A 449 -1.44 3.26 2.02
N MET A 450 -1.89 2.95 3.23
CA MET A 450 -1.66 3.77 4.42
C MET A 450 -1.31 2.89 5.61
N GLY A 451 -0.30 3.31 6.36
CA GLY A 451 0.10 2.63 7.59
C GLY A 451 1.56 2.83 7.89
N THR A 452 2.18 1.85 8.56
CA THR A 452 3.55 2.03 9.04
C THR A 452 4.41 0.80 8.84
N GLU A 453 5.68 1.10 8.61
CA GLU A 453 6.81 0.20 8.66
C GLU A 453 7.70 0.61 9.83
N ILE A 454 7.75 -0.19 10.89
CA ILE A 454 8.68 0.05 12.00
C ILE A 454 10.04 -0.52 11.59
N PHE A 455 10.96 0.35 11.14
CA PHE A 455 12.26 -0.07 10.61
C PHE A 455 13.28 -0.39 11.71
N ILE A 456 13.88 -1.59 11.63
CA ILE A 456 14.97 -2.14 12.47
C ILE A 456 15.29 -1.33 13.73
N SER A 457 14.51 -1.54 14.78
CA SER A 457 14.74 -0.93 16.11
C SER A 457 15.56 -1.85 17.02
N ASP A 458 16.37 -1.24 17.89
CA ASP A 458 17.08 -1.90 18.98
C ASP A 458 16.23 -2.01 20.27
N LYS A 459 14.99 -1.52 20.20
CA LYS A 459 14.00 -1.54 21.29
C LYS A 459 12.67 -2.07 20.78
N ASP A 460 11.84 -2.51 21.72
CA ASP A 460 10.45 -2.83 21.42
C ASP A 460 9.69 -1.54 21.12
N GLU A 461 9.17 -1.42 19.90
CA GLU A 461 8.41 -0.25 19.47
C GLU A 461 6.94 -0.61 19.33
N VAL A 462 6.07 0.38 19.50
CA VAL A 462 4.63 0.21 19.27
C VAL A 462 4.10 1.39 18.48
N ALA A 463 3.38 1.11 17.41
CA ALA A 463 2.60 2.05 16.64
C ALA A 463 1.10 1.77 16.81
N GLU A 464 0.30 2.82 16.89
CA GLU A 464 -1.16 2.77 16.99
C GLU A 464 -1.75 3.92 16.17
N TRP A 465 -2.71 3.61 15.30
CA TRP A 465 -3.38 4.63 14.49
C TRP A 465 -4.79 4.19 14.10
N SER A 466 -5.61 5.14 13.65
CA SER A 466 -6.92 4.86 13.06
C SER A 466 -7.10 5.54 11.71
N LEU A 467 -7.78 4.84 10.81
CA LEU A 467 -8.08 5.27 9.45
C LEU A 467 -9.58 5.12 9.16
N SER A 468 -10.19 6.13 8.55
CA SER A 468 -11.60 6.10 8.11
C SER A 468 -11.81 7.00 6.90
N ASP A 469 -13.03 6.99 6.35
CA ASP A 469 -13.47 7.92 5.30
C ASP A 469 -12.60 7.88 4.03
N VAL A 470 -11.99 6.73 3.73
CA VAL A 470 -11.09 6.58 2.58
C VAL A 470 -11.87 6.58 1.27
N ASP A 471 -11.47 7.46 0.36
CA ASP A 471 -12.03 7.60 -0.98
C ASP A 471 -10.92 8.00 -1.97
N ILE A 472 -11.02 7.52 -3.21
CA ILE A 472 -10.04 7.77 -4.28
C ILE A 472 -10.84 8.35 -5.43
N ILE A 473 -10.66 9.64 -5.69
CA ILE A 473 -11.53 10.44 -6.55
C ILE A 473 -10.80 10.69 -7.86
N LEU A 474 -11.36 10.17 -8.94
CA LEU A 474 -10.95 10.45 -10.32
C LEU A 474 -11.59 11.77 -10.77
N MET A 475 -10.80 12.60 -11.45
CA MET A 475 -11.23 13.89 -11.99
C MET A 475 -11.53 13.80 -13.48
#